data_AF-A0A7V8ADQ3-F1
#
_entry.id   AF-A0A7V8ADQ3-F1
#
_cell.length_a   1.000
_cell.length_b   1.000
_cell.length_c   1.000
_cell.angle_alpha   90.00
_cell.angle_beta   90.00
_cell.angle_gamma   90.00
#
_symmetry.space_group_name_H-M   'P 1'
#
loop_
_entity.id
_entity.type
_entity.pdbx_description
1 polymer ?
#
loop_
_entity_poly.entity_id
_entity_poly.type
_entity_poly.pdbx_seq_one_letter_code
_entity_poly.pdbx_strand_id
1 'polypeptide(L)'
;MTKDPTRSRTVLYALPSDFSGWRAGGRAAVPEKGWPVLRGGYGKAALFPPPVTAPLLFDQLVLSANADIRGNGVLRVEVSVPQAGRWSPWFAMADLKRRGGASVPSKPLPQGEVGEDLLKLKTKASAFRLRFVFSGPAGSRAALKLAAVCLTDTSIPYSPAALDRGPYRGGFRLKAEPVSQMRLPHPRCKDMCSPVSVSMALSAIGLPTEPLRQAAAAIDGAADIYGNWTLNARAAALRGAAAWYARFNTFAEAEAVLRRGLPLAVSLTFGPGELRGSPLKKGTRGHFVLLKGFDARGNAVCNEPAVKTGRAERTYRREEFARAWFRNKYGAAYIIVPDPSVFAAVASPVASLYSAPAVTAAQRKKRIESQLLMNEAARPLAYTGGWTRVEALEQPHKSGENRGPAGCYAGFLRSDALRADPLPPHNYCVRSKSAAAASAGGKIKLSAGTRFYAAPAGRGLLRAWLAGGRLALIKRSDCLPFPPPDRGERALRRSILAAARQFLGDKYFWGGRSCHGPDCSGLVGVACRAHGLDLPRNADDQWRLAPPLRWRDLKPGDLVFSSKPGKPREIDHVMFYSGGGRLLEATGESGDVREIPFEKKFGAVPPRDAKKTILKGKTVYFAGLKA
;
A
#
# COMPACT_ATOMS: atom_id res chain seq x y z
N MET A 1 -8.77 26.03 -2.64
CA MET A 1 -7.61 25.11 -2.51
C MET A 1 -7.90 24.15 -1.37
N THR A 2 -8.16 22.87 -1.64
CA THR A 2 -8.38 21.89 -0.56
C THR A 2 -7.05 21.64 0.16
N LYS A 3 -7.00 22.03 1.44
CA LYS A 3 -5.87 21.74 2.34
C LYS A 3 -5.75 20.23 2.48
N ASP A 4 -4.50 19.74 2.49
CA ASP A 4 -4.19 18.33 2.73
C ASP A 4 -4.93 17.81 3.99
N PRO A 5 -5.82 16.81 3.87
CA PRO A 5 -6.57 16.26 4.99
C PRO A 5 -5.74 15.38 5.94
N THR A 6 -4.46 15.14 5.64
CA THR A 6 -3.59 14.24 6.40
C THR A 6 -3.37 14.75 7.83
N ARG A 7 -3.99 14.07 8.80
CA ARG A 7 -3.83 14.25 10.25
C ARG A 7 -3.11 13.05 10.88
N SER A 8 -3.29 11.88 10.29
CA SER A 8 -2.79 10.61 10.82
C SER A 8 -2.12 9.77 9.76
N ARG A 9 -1.13 8.99 10.19
CA ARG A 9 -0.44 7.99 9.35
C ARG A 9 -0.08 6.78 10.17
N THR A 10 -0.24 5.60 9.58
CA THR A 10 0.17 4.33 10.19
C THR A 10 1.48 3.85 9.56
N VAL A 11 2.46 3.52 10.40
CA VAL A 11 3.64 2.76 10.01
C VAL A 11 3.36 1.29 10.30
N LEU A 12 3.47 0.42 9.29
CA LEU A 12 3.09 -0.99 9.37
C LEU A 12 4.30 -1.91 9.11
N TYR A 13 4.43 -2.93 9.96
CA TYR A 13 5.36 -4.05 9.81
C TYR A 13 4.54 -5.33 9.82
N ALA A 14 4.31 -5.94 8.66
CA ALA A 14 3.42 -7.09 8.52
C ALA A 14 3.86 -8.11 7.45
N LEU A 15 4.98 -7.88 6.76
CA LEU A 15 5.66 -8.86 5.92
C LEU A 15 6.93 -9.36 6.63
N PRO A 16 7.42 -10.58 6.35
CA PRO A 16 8.71 -11.04 6.85
C PRO A 16 9.87 -10.05 6.57
N SER A 17 9.84 -9.37 5.43
CA SER A 17 10.84 -8.36 5.06
C SER A 17 10.82 -7.11 5.93
N ASP A 18 9.68 -6.78 6.55
CA ASP A 18 9.53 -5.59 7.38
C ASP A 18 10.36 -5.68 8.67
N PHE A 19 10.67 -6.90 9.12
CA PHE A 19 11.46 -7.18 10.30
C PHE A 19 12.98 -7.23 10.02
N SER A 20 13.39 -7.00 8.77
CA SER A 20 14.80 -6.95 8.40
C SER A 20 15.52 -5.81 9.14
N GLY A 21 16.71 -6.11 9.69
CA GLY A 21 17.51 -5.13 10.44
C GLY A 21 17.10 -4.92 11.90
N TRP A 22 16.07 -5.63 12.39
CA TRP A 22 15.71 -5.60 13.80
C TRP A 22 16.76 -6.36 14.62
N ARG A 23 17.20 -5.76 15.73
CA ARG A 23 18.24 -6.32 16.59
C ARG A 23 17.62 -7.13 17.73
N ALA A 24 18.24 -8.26 18.02
CA ALA A 24 17.95 -9.08 19.18
C ALA A 24 18.78 -8.62 20.39
N GLY A 25 18.18 -8.63 21.58
CA GLY A 25 18.90 -8.51 22.85
C GLY A 25 18.57 -9.71 23.76
N GLY A 26 19.57 -10.18 24.50
CA GLY A 26 19.49 -11.41 25.30
C GLY A 26 19.64 -12.69 24.46
N ARG A 27 19.77 -13.85 25.12
CA ARG A 27 19.95 -15.17 24.48
C ARG A 27 18.60 -15.77 24.08
N ALA A 28 17.92 -15.26 23.03
CA ALA A 28 16.62 -15.86 22.65
C ALA A 28 15.97 -15.42 21.33
N ALA A 29 16.39 -14.32 20.69
CA ALA A 29 15.71 -13.84 19.49
C ALA A 29 16.32 -14.43 18.22
N VAL A 30 15.70 -15.48 17.68
CA VAL A 30 16.11 -16.15 16.43
C VAL A 30 15.00 -15.99 15.39
N PRO A 31 15.27 -15.54 14.16
CA PRO A 31 14.26 -15.53 13.12
C PRO A 31 13.87 -16.97 12.72
N GLU A 32 12.59 -17.33 12.82
CA GLU A 32 12.05 -18.57 12.27
C GLU A 32 11.24 -18.26 11.02
N LYS A 33 11.63 -18.81 9.86
CA LYS A 33 10.96 -18.56 8.56
C LYS A 33 10.74 -17.06 8.27
N GLY A 34 11.70 -16.22 8.63
CA GLY A 34 11.66 -14.77 8.42
C GLY A 34 10.86 -13.97 9.46
N TRP A 35 10.26 -14.60 10.47
CA TRP A 35 9.55 -13.92 11.56
C TRP A 35 10.40 -13.89 12.82
N PRO A 36 10.46 -12.75 13.55
CA PRO A 36 11.21 -12.70 14.80
C PRO A 36 10.49 -13.46 15.92
N VAL A 37 11.22 -14.34 16.61
CA VAL A 37 10.72 -15.16 17.71
C VAL A 37 11.52 -14.87 18.97
N LEU A 38 10.86 -14.42 20.03
CA LEU A 38 11.45 -14.31 21.37
C LEU A 38 11.18 -15.60 22.17
N ARG A 39 12.13 -16.02 23.00
CA ARG A 39 12.03 -17.23 23.86
C ARG A 39 12.19 -16.86 25.33
N GLY A 40 11.48 -17.59 26.20
CA GLY A 40 11.61 -17.50 27.65
C GLY A 40 12.68 -18.45 28.21
N GLY A 41 12.94 -18.36 29.51
CA GLY A 41 14.03 -19.04 30.19
C GLY A 41 14.75 -18.11 31.17
N TYR A 42 16.06 -18.27 31.31
CA TYR A 42 16.87 -17.38 32.16
C TYR A 42 17.01 -15.99 31.51
N GLY A 43 16.32 -15.01 32.10
CA GLY A 43 16.37 -13.60 31.68
C GLY A 43 15.27 -13.17 30.70
N LYS A 44 15.33 -11.91 30.28
CA LYS A 44 14.39 -11.32 29.31
C LYS A 44 14.96 -11.38 27.90
N ALA A 45 14.11 -11.71 26.94
CA ALA A 45 14.42 -11.56 25.51
C ALA A 45 13.86 -10.22 25.02
N ALA A 46 14.58 -9.53 24.14
CA ALA A 46 14.10 -8.28 23.57
C ALA A 46 14.35 -8.16 22.06
N LEU A 47 13.44 -7.46 21.38
CA LEU A 47 13.61 -7.03 19.99
C LEU A 47 13.62 -5.50 19.91
N PHE A 48 14.55 -4.98 19.13
CA PHE A 48 14.79 -3.57 18.91
C PHE A 48 14.75 -3.26 17.41
N PRO A 49 13.62 -2.78 16.88
CA PRO A 49 13.57 -2.20 15.54
C PRO A 49 14.51 -0.99 15.44
N PRO A 50 15.01 -0.67 14.23
CA PRO A 50 15.67 0.61 14.00
C PRO A 50 14.75 1.79 14.40
N PRO A 51 15.30 2.90 14.93
CA PRO A 51 14.53 4.12 15.13
C PRO A 51 13.83 4.56 13.85
N VAL A 52 12.59 5.03 13.98
CA VAL A 52 11.73 5.39 12.85
C VAL A 52 11.55 6.90 12.86
N THR A 53 12.02 7.56 11.80
CA THR A 53 11.64 8.94 11.54
C THR A 53 10.16 9.00 11.18
N ALA A 54 9.38 9.77 11.94
CA ALA A 54 7.95 9.81 11.77
C ALA A 54 7.57 10.51 10.45
N PRO A 55 6.56 10.00 9.71
CA PRO A 55 6.06 10.64 8.49
C PRO A 55 5.55 12.07 8.72
N LEU A 56 5.05 12.35 9.91
CA LEU A 56 4.52 13.63 10.35
C LEU A 56 4.88 13.84 11.82
N LEU A 57 4.96 15.11 12.24
CA LEU A 57 5.02 15.44 13.67
C LEU A 57 3.75 14.95 14.35
N PHE A 58 3.85 14.32 15.51
CA PHE A 58 2.70 13.72 16.18
C PHE A 58 2.72 14.00 17.68
N ASP A 59 1.54 14.13 18.27
CA ASP A 59 1.32 14.23 19.72
C ASP A 59 0.46 13.07 20.26
N GLN A 60 -0.07 12.21 19.37
CA GLN A 60 -0.78 10.99 19.74
C GLN A 60 -0.22 9.77 19.01
N LEU A 61 -0.12 8.65 19.73
CA LEU A 61 0.36 7.37 19.21
C LEU A 61 -0.42 6.19 19.80
N VAL A 62 -0.84 5.26 18.93
CA VAL A 62 -1.36 3.94 19.33
C VAL A 62 -0.51 2.85 18.68
N LEU A 63 -0.10 1.83 19.45
CA LEU A 63 0.72 0.71 19.00
C LEU A 63 -0.10 -0.59 19.00
N SER A 64 -0.38 -1.14 17.83
CA SER A 64 -0.91 -2.50 17.68
C SER A 64 0.21 -3.52 17.52
N ALA A 65 0.07 -4.69 18.14
CA ALA A 65 1.02 -5.79 17.99
C ALA A 65 0.31 -7.15 17.97
N ASN A 66 0.63 -7.98 16.98
CA ASN A 66 0.07 -9.32 16.85
C ASN A 66 1.20 -10.33 17.07
N ALA A 67 1.03 -11.24 18.02
CA ALA A 67 2.02 -12.25 18.33
C ALA A 67 1.37 -13.60 18.66
N ASP A 68 1.96 -14.69 18.16
CA ASP A 68 1.66 -16.05 18.61
C ASP A 68 2.49 -16.34 19.87
N ILE A 69 1.82 -16.35 21.02
CA ILE A 69 2.45 -16.57 22.33
C ILE A 69 2.11 -17.98 22.83
N ARG A 70 3.15 -18.78 23.11
CA ARG A 70 3.04 -20.14 23.65
C ARG A 70 3.67 -20.23 25.03
N GLY A 71 3.11 -21.10 25.87
CA GLY A 71 3.45 -21.18 27.29
C GLY A 71 2.90 -19.99 28.10
N ASN A 72 3.42 -19.82 29.32
CA ASN A 72 2.98 -18.82 30.28
C ASN A 72 3.86 -17.55 30.27
N GLY A 73 4.23 -17.08 29.08
CA GLY A 73 5.00 -15.85 28.92
C GLY A 73 4.16 -14.61 28.69
N VAL A 74 4.80 -13.46 28.89
CA VAL A 74 4.25 -12.12 28.66
C VAL A 74 5.14 -11.38 27.67
N LEU A 75 4.54 -10.86 26.60
CA LEU A 75 5.18 -9.95 25.66
C LEU A 75 4.74 -8.52 25.96
N ARG A 76 5.64 -7.72 26.51
CA ARG A 76 5.45 -6.28 26.70
C ARG A 76 5.82 -5.53 25.43
N VAL A 77 4.97 -4.59 25.02
CA VAL A 77 5.22 -3.73 23.86
C VAL A 77 5.37 -2.28 24.30
N GLU A 78 6.46 -1.64 23.87
CA GLU A 78 6.90 -0.36 24.42
C GLU A 78 7.33 0.62 23.32
N VAL A 79 7.19 1.91 23.63
CA VAL A 79 7.52 3.01 22.74
C VAL A 79 8.41 4.01 23.48
N SER A 80 9.33 4.63 22.76
CA SER A 80 10.10 5.78 23.25
C SER A 80 10.19 6.83 22.15
N VAL A 81 10.10 8.10 22.53
CA VAL A 81 10.08 9.24 21.60
C VAL A 81 11.23 10.20 21.94
N PRO A 82 11.83 10.88 20.95
CA PRO A 82 12.84 11.88 21.22
C PRO A 82 12.19 13.18 21.67
N GLN A 83 12.76 13.81 22.70
CA GLN A 83 12.42 15.17 23.10
C GLN A 83 13.70 15.88 23.55
N ALA A 84 13.93 17.09 23.02
CA ALA A 84 15.15 17.87 23.26
C ALA A 84 16.45 17.06 23.03
N GLY A 85 16.50 16.30 21.93
CA GLY A 85 17.69 15.52 21.53
C GLY A 85 17.95 14.23 22.34
N ARG A 86 17.12 13.90 23.34
CA ARG A 86 17.23 12.68 24.14
C ARG A 86 16.01 11.79 23.95
N TRP A 87 16.21 10.48 23.95
CA TRP A 87 15.11 9.52 23.97
C TRP A 87 14.45 9.49 25.36
N SER A 88 13.13 9.52 25.41
CA SER A 88 12.37 9.32 26.63
C SER A 88 12.67 7.95 27.25
N PRO A 89 12.39 7.76 28.56
CA PRO A 89 12.14 6.42 29.09
C PRO A 89 11.06 5.69 28.26
N TRP A 90 11.01 4.38 28.40
CA TRP A 90 10.06 3.55 27.66
C TRP A 90 8.66 3.69 28.24
N PHE A 91 7.71 4.08 27.39
CA PHE A 91 6.29 4.00 27.66
C PHE A 91 5.81 2.57 27.41
N ALA A 92 5.31 1.91 28.45
CA ALA A 92 4.70 0.59 28.32
C ALA A 92 3.27 0.74 27.79
N MET A 93 3.00 0.13 26.63
CA MET A 93 1.71 0.30 25.96
C MET A 93 0.73 -0.84 26.29
N ALA A 94 1.22 -2.09 26.32
CA ALA A 94 0.40 -3.25 26.68
C ALA A 94 1.28 -4.46 27.05
N ASP A 95 0.71 -5.34 27.88
CA ASP A 95 1.21 -6.69 28.13
C ASP A 95 0.31 -7.71 27.43
N LEU A 96 0.90 -8.47 26.50
CA LEU A 96 0.23 -9.51 25.73
C LEU A 96 0.57 -10.88 26.29
N LYS A 97 -0.44 -11.72 26.52
CA LYS A 97 -0.27 -13.10 27.03
C LYS A 97 -0.74 -14.11 26.00
N ARG A 98 -0.68 -15.41 26.28
CA ARG A 98 -1.33 -16.43 25.42
C ARG A 98 -2.85 -16.22 25.35
N ARG A 99 -3.49 -16.01 26.50
CA ARG A 99 -4.92 -15.67 26.64
C ARG A 99 -5.03 -14.28 27.27
N GLY A 100 -5.84 -13.41 26.67
CA GLY A 100 -6.01 -12.02 27.11
C GLY A 100 -4.76 -11.14 26.98
N GLY A 101 -4.83 -9.99 27.63
CA GLY A 101 -3.79 -8.97 27.74
C GLY A 101 -4.30 -7.84 28.63
N ALA A 102 -3.46 -6.86 28.89
CA ALA A 102 -3.82 -5.72 29.71
C ALA A 102 -3.04 -4.47 29.27
N SER A 103 -3.65 -3.31 29.46
CA SER A 103 -2.91 -2.06 29.54
C SER A 103 -1.92 -2.10 30.70
N VAL A 104 -0.87 -1.28 30.64
CA VAL A 104 0.16 -1.22 31.68
C VAL A 104 0.06 0.14 32.37
N PRO A 105 -0.55 0.21 33.57
CA PRO A 105 -0.58 1.44 34.34
C PRO A 105 0.83 1.96 34.57
N SER A 106 1.06 3.22 34.22
CA SER A 106 2.36 3.87 34.41
C SER A 106 2.17 5.31 34.87
N LYS A 107 3.13 5.80 35.68
CA LYS A 107 3.14 7.21 36.08
C LYS A 107 3.42 8.08 34.84
N PRO A 108 2.77 9.24 34.70
CA PRO A 108 3.11 10.19 33.64
C PRO A 108 4.60 10.51 33.62
N LEU A 109 5.17 10.57 32.42
CA LEU A 109 6.53 11.04 32.21
C LEU A 109 6.51 12.55 31.85
N PRO A 110 7.64 13.26 32.00
CA PRO A 110 7.73 14.65 31.55
C PRO A 110 7.31 14.84 30.09
N GLN A 111 7.56 13.84 29.23
CA GLN A 111 7.26 13.87 27.81
C GLN A 111 5.78 13.63 27.49
N GLY A 112 5.03 12.95 28.37
CA GLY A 112 3.67 12.52 28.09
C GLY A 112 3.18 11.40 29.01
N GLU A 113 2.01 10.86 28.70
CA GLU A 113 1.38 9.78 29.46
C GLU A 113 0.70 8.78 28.53
N VAL A 114 0.64 7.52 28.97
CA VAL A 114 -0.18 6.49 28.32
C VAL A 114 -1.47 6.38 29.11
N GLY A 115 -2.61 6.52 28.43
CA GLY A 115 -3.91 6.13 28.99
C GLY A 115 -4.04 4.61 29.03
N GLU A 116 -5.14 4.08 28.53
CA GLU A 116 -5.31 2.62 28.40
C GLU A 116 -4.38 2.06 27.29
N ASP A 117 -4.28 2.75 26.15
CA ASP A 117 -3.48 2.32 25.00
C ASP A 117 -3.03 3.46 24.07
N LEU A 118 -3.40 4.70 24.42
CA LEU A 118 -3.08 5.92 23.70
C LEU A 118 -1.99 6.67 24.45
N LEU A 119 -0.83 6.79 23.81
CA LEU A 119 0.23 7.71 24.26
C LEU A 119 -0.15 9.13 23.81
N LYS A 120 -0.29 10.04 24.78
CA LYS A 120 -0.46 11.49 24.56
C LYS A 120 0.82 12.20 24.98
N LEU A 121 1.40 12.97 24.07
CA LEU A 121 2.62 13.74 24.30
C LEU A 121 2.29 15.19 24.64
N LYS A 122 3.11 15.80 25.52
CA LYS A 122 3.00 17.23 25.83
C LYS A 122 3.54 18.11 24.71
N THR A 123 4.54 17.60 23.98
CA THR A 123 5.14 18.25 22.80
C THR A 123 5.21 17.24 21.66
N LYS A 124 5.04 17.72 20.42
CA LYS A 124 5.09 16.83 19.25
C LYS A 124 6.47 16.17 19.10
N ALA A 125 6.48 14.90 18.74
CA ALA A 125 7.67 14.15 18.39
C ALA A 125 7.82 14.01 16.87
N SER A 126 9.07 13.88 16.41
CA SER A 126 9.43 13.70 14.99
C SER A 126 9.94 12.30 14.66
N ALA A 127 10.08 11.43 15.66
CA ALA A 127 10.49 10.05 15.51
C ALA A 127 9.96 9.22 16.68
N PHE A 128 10.09 7.90 16.57
CA PHE A 128 9.85 6.98 17.67
C PHE A 128 10.79 5.78 17.54
N ARG A 129 10.98 5.05 18.63
CA ARG A 129 11.59 3.73 18.65
C ARG A 129 10.68 2.77 19.40
N LEU A 130 10.74 1.51 19.02
CA LEU A 130 9.93 0.44 19.61
C LEU A 130 10.83 -0.52 20.38
N ARG A 131 10.26 -1.21 21.35
CA ARG A 131 10.88 -2.37 21.99
C ARG A 131 9.82 -3.39 22.34
N PHE A 132 10.14 -4.65 22.09
CA PHE A 132 9.29 -5.78 22.45
C PHE A 132 10.08 -6.64 23.43
N VAL A 133 9.58 -6.79 24.65
CA VAL A 133 10.27 -7.52 25.73
C VAL A 133 9.44 -8.73 26.11
N PHE A 134 10.02 -9.92 25.98
CA PHE A 134 9.38 -11.17 26.36
C PHE A 134 10.00 -11.73 27.64
N SER A 135 9.14 -12.10 28.58
CA SER A 135 9.50 -12.76 29.83
C SER A 135 8.58 -13.94 30.06
N GLY A 136 9.13 -15.10 30.43
CA GLY A 136 8.38 -16.30 30.71
C GLY A 136 9.30 -17.48 31.02
N PRO A 137 8.74 -18.61 31.49
CA PRO A 137 9.52 -19.80 31.82
C PRO A 137 10.22 -20.38 30.58
N ALA A 138 11.21 -21.25 30.81
CA ALA A 138 11.85 -22.02 29.75
C ALA A 138 10.79 -22.76 28.90
N GLY A 139 10.99 -22.82 27.58
CA GLY A 139 10.04 -23.40 26.64
C GLY A 139 8.89 -22.47 26.19
N SER A 140 8.66 -21.34 26.86
CA SER A 140 7.73 -20.31 26.37
C SER A 140 8.32 -19.52 25.20
N ARG A 141 7.46 -18.99 24.33
CA ARG A 141 7.88 -18.18 23.17
C ARG A 141 6.83 -17.18 22.72
N ALA A 142 7.26 -16.13 22.04
CA ALA A 142 6.42 -15.17 21.34
C ALA A 142 6.95 -14.95 19.91
N ALA A 143 6.18 -15.35 18.90
CA ALA A 143 6.48 -15.03 17.50
C ALA A 143 5.71 -13.77 17.10
N LEU A 144 6.40 -12.65 16.90
CA LEU A 144 5.78 -11.39 16.48
C LEU A 144 5.45 -11.47 14.98
N LYS A 145 4.19 -11.21 14.65
CA LYS A 145 3.62 -11.31 13.29
C LYS A 145 3.21 -9.97 12.72
N LEU A 146 3.00 -8.97 13.57
CA LEU A 146 2.67 -7.63 13.13
C LEU A 146 3.04 -6.62 14.20
N ALA A 147 3.54 -5.46 13.78
CA ALA A 147 3.56 -4.24 14.58
C ALA A 147 3.02 -3.08 13.73
N ALA A 148 2.14 -2.26 14.28
CA ALA A 148 1.62 -1.08 13.60
C ALA A 148 1.55 0.10 14.55
N VAL A 149 2.03 1.26 14.10
CA VAL A 149 2.06 2.50 14.90
C VAL A 149 1.23 3.55 14.19
N CYS A 150 0.07 3.87 14.74
CA CYS A 150 -0.80 4.93 14.25
C CYS A 150 -0.42 6.25 14.93
N LEU A 151 0.12 7.19 14.16
CA LEU A 151 0.54 8.52 14.59
C LEU A 151 -0.54 9.54 14.24
N THR A 152 -0.76 10.53 15.10
CA THR A 152 -1.68 11.65 14.81
C THR A 152 -1.10 12.98 15.28
N ASP A 153 -1.24 14.01 14.44
CA ASP A 153 -1.14 15.41 14.81
C ASP A 153 -2.54 15.96 15.13
N THR A 154 -2.85 16.12 16.41
CA THR A 154 -4.19 16.57 16.81
C THR A 154 -4.45 18.04 16.53
N SER A 155 -3.41 18.85 16.33
CA SER A 155 -3.52 20.27 16.04
C SER A 155 -3.96 20.55 14.60
N ILE A 156 -3.84 19.57 13.70
CA ILE A 156 -4.36 19.70 12.34
C ILE A 156 -5.90 19.59 12.41
N PRO A 157 -6.66 20.61 11.99
CA PRO A 157 -8.11 20.60 12.09
C PRO A 157 -8.75 19.64 11.08
N TYR A 158 -10.01 19.29 11.32
CA TYR A 158 -10.84 18.61 10.32
C TYR A 158 -10.89 19.40 9.00
N SER A 159 -10.72 18.71 7.88
CA SER A 159 -10.80 19.29 6.54
C SER A 159 -12.01 18.72 5.80
N PRO A 160 -12.82 19.55 5.11
CA PRO A 160 -13.86 19.05 4.20
C PRO A 160 -13.33 18.13 3.09
N ALA A 161 -12.02 18.17 2.80
CA ALA A 161 -11.38 17.21 1.89
C ALA A 161 -11.49 15.75 2.34
N ALA A 162 -11.83 15.48 3.62
CA ALA A 162 -12.16 14.14 4.09
C ALA A 162 -13.34 13.49 3.35
N LEU A 163 -14.22 14.29 2.72
CA LEU A 163 -15.33 13.82 1.90
C LEU A 163 -14.91 13.21 0.55
N ASP A 164 -13.64 13.34 0.17
CA ASP A 164 -13.11 12.85 -1.10
C ASP A 164 -13.35 11.34 -1.28
N ARG A 165 -13.79 10.95 -2.48
CA ARG A 165 -14.01 9.57 -2.93
C ARG A 165 -12.84 9.04 -3.76
N GLY A 166 -11.89 9.90 -4.11
CA GLY A 166 -10.84 9.58 -5.06
C GLY A 166 -11.40 9.10 -6.41
N PRO A 167 -10.84 8.04 -7.01
CA PRO A 167 -11.23 7.57 -8.33
C PRO A 167 -12.55 6.80 -8.34
N TYR A 168 -13.13 6.50 -7.17
CA TYR A 168 -14.23 5.56 -7.10
C TYR A 168 -15.58 6.17 -7.46
N ARG A 169 -16.37 5.40 -8.22
CA ARG A 169 -17.72 5.76 -8.69
C ARG A 169 -18.68 4.59 -8.41
N GLY A 170 -19.98 4.90 -8.38
CA GLY A 170 -21.04 3.93 -8.08
C GLY A 170 -21.13 3.55 -6.60
N GLY A 171 -22.16 2.78 -6.27
CA GLY A 171 -22.31 2.13 -4.97
C GLY A 171 -21.73 0.72 -4.99
N PHE A 172 -21.30 0.22 -3.83
CA PHE A 172 -20.97 -1.18 -3.63
C PHE A 172 -21.17 -1.55 -2.16
N ARG A 173 -21.37 -2.83 -1.90
CA ARG A 173 -21.59 -3.35 -0.56
C ARG A 173 -20.97 -4.74 -0.44
N LEU A 174 -20.15 -4.93 0.59
CA LEU A 174 -19.60 -6.24 0.93
C LEU A 174 -20.66 -7.10 1.61
N LYS A 175 -20.58 -8.42 1.43
CA LYS A 175 -21.38 -9.37 2.22
C LYS A 175 -20.79 -9.44 3.63
N ALA A 176 -21.58 -9.04 4.62
CA ALA A 176 -21.25 -9.10 6.03
C ALA A 176 -22.54 -9.16 6.83
N GLU A 177 -22.75 -10.27 7.54
CA GLU A 177 -23.96 -10.47 8.33
C GLU A 177 -23.97 -9.57 9.57
N PRO A 178 -25.09 -8.91 9.87
CA PRO A 178 -25.17 -8.04 11.03
C PRO A 178 -25.34 -8.83 12.33
N VAL A 179 -24.64 -8.39 13.36
CA VAL A 179 -24.77 -8.90 14.73
C VAL A 179 -25.09 -7.74 15.66
N SER A 180 -26.15 -7.89 16.45
CA SER A 180 -26.50 -6.92 17.49
C SER A 180 -25.87 -7.33 18.82
N GLN A 181 -25.10 -6.42 19.42
CA GLN A 181 -24.60 -6.60 20.78
C GLN A 181 -25.75 -6.68 21.79
N MET A 182 -26.87 -5.98 21.53
CA MET A 182 -28.00 -5.89 22.45
C MET A 182 -28.76 -7.20 22.62
N ARG A 183 -28.46 -8.21 21.79
CA ARG A 183 -29.07 -9.55 21.84
C ARG A 183 -28.12 -10.60 22.44
N LEU A 184 -26.91 -10.21 22.83
CA LEU A 184 -25.97 -11.13 23.45
C LEU A 184 -26.40 -11.45 24.89
N PRO A 185 -26.34 -12.72 25.32
CA PRO A 185 -26.64 -13.12 26.69
C PRO A 185 -25.48 -12.75 27.63
N HIS A 186 -25.25 -11.45 27.82
CA HIS A 186 -24.17 -10.93 28.65
C HIS A 186 -24.59 -9.63 29.35
N PRO A 187 -24.35 -9.48 30.67
CA PRO A 187 -24.79 -8.30 31.44
C PRO A 187 -24.18 -7.00 30.91
N ARG A 188 -22.94 -7.04 30.43
CA ARG A 188 -22.21 -5.90 29.83
C ARG A 188 -22.34 -5.78 28.32
N CYS A 189 -23.38 -6.36 27.72
CA CYS A 189 -23.56 -6.33 26.27
C CYS A 189 -23.54 -4.92 25.66
N LYS A 190 -23.94 -3.88 26.42
CA LYS A 190 -23.91 -2.46 26.03
C LYS A 190 -22.49 -1.91 25.82
N ASP A 191 -21.47 -2.54 26.39
CA ASP A 191 -20.07 -2.11 26.31
C ASP A 191 -19.31 -2.79 25.15
N MET A 192 -19.96 -3.73 24.45
CA MET A 192 -19.31 -4.66 23.52
C MET A 192 -19.35 -4.24 22.04
N CYS A 193 -19.73 -3.00 21.71
CA CYS A 193 -19.84 -2.54 20.31
C CYS A 193 -18.55 -2.79 19.50
N SER A 194 -17.38 -2.60 20.12
CA SER A 194 -16.05 -2.79 19.52
C SER A 194 -15.76 -4.26 19.17
N PRO A 195 -15.71 -5.21 20.12
CA PRO A 195 -15.46 -6.61 19.79
C PRO A 195 -16.56 -7.24 18.93
N VAL A 196 -17.82 -6.81 19.04
CA VAL A 196 -18.90 -7.28 18.16
C VAL A 196 -18.66 -6.82 16.71
N SER A 197 -18.27 -5.57 16.50
CA SER A 197 -17.94 -5.07 15.16
C SER A 197 -16.74 -5.80 14.55
N VAL A 198 -15.72 -6.11 15.36
CA VAL A 198 -14.58 -6.93 14.94
C VAL A 198 -15.01 -8.37 14.59
N SER A 199 -15.94 -8.97 15.35
CA SER A 199 -16.45 -10.32 15.03
C SER A 199 -17.19 -10.37 13.69
N MET A 200 -17.97 -9.32 13.36
CA MET A 200 -18.62 -9.21 12.05
C MET A 200 -17.59 -9.07 10.92
N ALA A 201 -16.54 -8.26 11.13
CA ALA A 201 -15.46 -8.11 10.16
C ALA A 201 -14.72 -9.43 9.90
N LEU A 202 -14.39 -10.16 10.96
CA LEU A 202 -13.76 -11.48 10.91
C LEU A 202 -14.63 -12.48 10.14
N SER A 203 -15.94 -12.52 10.41
CA SER A 203 -16.86 -13.39 9.67
C SER A 203 -16.92 -13.06 8.18
N ALA A 204 -16.90 -11.77 7.81
CA ALA A 204 -16.97 -11.33 6.42
C ALA A 204 -15.73 -11.70 5.59
N ILE A 205 -14.57 -11.88 6.25
CA ILE A 205 -13.31 -12.29 5.60
C ILE A 205 -13.03 -13.79 5.72
N GLY A 206 -14.03 -14.59 6.10
CA GLY A 206 -13.93 -16.06 6.17
C GLY A 206 -13.27 -16.60 7.45
N LEU A 207 -13.19 -15.81 8.51
CA LEU A 207 -12.62 -16.20 9.81
C LEU A 207 -13.66 -16.06 10.94
N PRO A 208 -14.83 -16.72 10.86
CA PRO A 208 -15.94 -16.47 11.78
C PRO A 208 -15.56 -16.74 13.25
N THR A 209 -16.12 -15.92 14.14
CA THR A 209 -16.02 -16.10 15.59
C THR A 209 -17.32 -15.73 16.27
N GLU A 210 -17.67 -16.50 17.31
CA GLU A 210 -18.67 -16.08 18.28
C GLU A 210 -18.33 -14.71 18.89
N PRO A 211 -19.28 -13.75 18.95
CA PRO A 211 -19.02 -12.40 19.44
C PRO A 211 -18.54 -12.37 20.89
N LEU A 212 -19.11 -13.20 21.77
CA LEU A 212 -18.68 -13.27 23.18
C LEU A 212 -17.27 -13.84 23.32
N ARG A 213 -16.89 -14.79 22.45
CA ARG A 213 -15.52 -15.32 22.41
C ARG A 213 -14.53 -14.26 21.93
N GLN A 214 -14.94 -13.36 21.03
CA GLN A 214 -14.13 -12.22 20.63
C GLN A 214 -14.01 -11.19 21.77
N ALA A 215 -15.12 -10.85 22.43
CA ALA A 215 -15.14 -9.93 23.56
C ALA A 215 -14.26 -10.41 24.73
N ALA A 216 -14.36 -11.69 25.09
CA ALA A 216 -13.52 -12.29 26.14
C ALA A 216 -12.01 -12.26 25.81
N ALA A 217 -11.64 -12.30 24.54
CA ALA A 217 -10.25 -12.22 24.11
C ALA A 217 -9.72 -10.78 24.03
N ALA A 218 -10.62 -9.81 23.86
CA ALA A 218 -10.33 -8.38 23.67
C ALA A 218 -10.35 -7.57 24.97
N ILE A 219 -10.91 -8.10 26.06
CA ILE A 219 -11.01 -7.40 27.33
C ILE A 219 -9.65 -6.98 27.87
N ASP A 220 -9.55 -5.73 28.32
CA ASP A 220 -8.42 -5.22 29.05
C ASP A 220 -8.54 -5.64 30.51
N GLY A 221 -7.67 -6.57 30.95
CA GLY A 221 -7.72 -7.08 32.31
C GLY A 221 -7.36 -6.05 33.40
N ALA A 222 -6.69 -4.94 33.05
CA ALA A 222 -6.33 -3.90 34.01
C ALA A 222 -7.37 -2.78 34.07
N ALA A 223 -7.84 -2.33 32.91
CA ALA A 223 -8.82 -1.24 32.82
C ALA A 223 -10.28 -1.72 32.90
N ASP A 224 -10.53 -3.03 32.84
CA ASP A 224 -11.85 -3.67 32.78
C ASP A 224 -12.76 -3.09 31.67
N ILE A 225 -12.22 -2.95 30.47
CA ILE A 225 -12.94 -2.44 29.29
C ILE A 225 -12.80 -3.36 28.08
N TYR A 226 -13.80 -3.33 27.18
CA TYR A 226 -13.74 -3.98 25.87
C TYR A 226 -13.23 -3.05 24.75
N GLY A 227 -12.87 -1.81 25.10
CA GLY A 227 -12.57 -0.73 24.16
C GLY A 227 -11.09 -0.53 23.83
N ASN A 228 -10.18 -1.38 24.31
CA ASN A 228 -8.74 -1.25 24.05
C ASN A 228 -8.40 -1.62 22.60
N TRP A 229 -7.87 -0.67 21.84
CA TRP A 229 -7.45 -0.76 20.43
C TRP A 229 -6.43 -1.88 20.21
N THR A 230 -5.38 -1.89 21.03
CA THR A 230 -4.29 -2.85 20.90
C THR A 230 -4.78 -4.28 21.17
N LEU A 231 -5.55 -4.45 22.24
CA LEU A 231 -6.03 -5.77 22.67
C LEU A 231 -7.10 -6.35 21.75
N ASN A 232 -8.03 -5.54 21.23
CA ASN A 232 -9.05 -6.05 20.32
C ASN A 232 -8.49 -6.39 18.93
N ALA A 233 -7.53 -5.60 18.42
CA ALA A 233 -6.78 -5.97 17.21
C ALA A 233 -6.02 -7.29 17.40
N ARG A 234 -5.31 -7.44 18.53
CA ARG A 234 -4.63 -8.69 18.89
C ARG A 234 -5.59 -9.86 19.10
N ALA A 235 -6.80 -9.62 19.60
CA ALA A 235 -7.84 -10.65 19.75
C ALA A 235 -8.30 -11.20 18.39
N ALA A 236 -8.44 -10.33 17.37
CA ALA A 236 -8.69 -10.79 16.01
C ALA A 236 -7.52 -11.63 15.46
N ALA A 237 -6.29 -11.28 15.83
CA ALA A 237 -5.11 -12.03 15.42
C ALA A 237 -5.06 -13.46 15.95
N LEU A 238 -5.59 -13.69 17.16
CA LEU A 238 -5.76 -15.04 17.71
C LEU A 238 -6.70 -15.93 16.87
N ARG A 239 -7.46 -15.34 15.94
CA ARG A 239 -8.37 -16.05 15.02
C ARG A 239 -7.79 -16.23 13.63
N GLY A 240 -6.48 -16.00 13.47
CA GLY A 240 -5.77 -16.20 12.21
C GLY A 240 -5.72 -14.97 11.30
N ALA A 241 -6.26 -13.82 11.73
CA ALA A 241 -6.15 -12.57 10.98
C ALA A 241 -4.82 -11.82 11.27
N ALA A 242 -4.44 -10.92 10.38
CA ALA A 242 -3.67 -9.74 10.74
C ALA A 242 -4.65 -8.58 10.99
N ALA A 243 -4.40 -7.80 12.04
CA ALA A 243 -5.30 -6.74 12.46
C ALA A 243 -4.54 -5.63 13.19
N TRP A 244 -4.93 -4.39 12.97
CA TRP A 244 -4.35 -3.23 13.63
C TRP A 244 -5.31 -2.05 13.67
N TYR A 245 -5.04 -1.15 14.61
CA TYR A 245 -5.67 0.16 14.66
C TYR A 245 -5.07 1.11 13.62
N ALA A 246 -5.92 1.82 12.91
CA ALA A 246 -5.55 2.87 11.99
C ALA A 246 -6.49 4.07 12.10
N ARG A 247 -6.03 5.21 11.58
CA ARG A 247 -6.84 6.41 11.37
C ARG A 247 -6.82 6.77 9.90
N PHE A 248 -8.00 6.88 9.31
CA PHE A 248 -8.22 7.27 7.91
C PHE A 248 -8.41 8.78 7.81
N ASN A 249 -7.91 9.41 6.75
CA ASN A 249 -8.05 10.85 6.55
C ASN A 249 -9.17 11.22 5.56
N THR A 250 -9.56 10.27 4.69
CA THR A 250 -10.56 10.48 3.64
C THR A 250 -11.41 9.23 3.41
N PHE A 251 -12.60 9.39 2.81
CA PHE A 251 -13.35 8.22 2.32
C PHE A 251 -12.63 7.48 1.20
N ALA A 252 -11.79 8.14 0.39
CA ALA A 252 -10.99 7.50 -0.64
C ALA A 252 -10.05 6.43 -0.07
N GLU A 253 -9.38 6.73 1.05
CA GLU A 253 -8.55 5.76 1.77
C GLU A 253 -9.37 4.57 2.28
N ALA A 254 -10.53 4.85 2.89
CA ALA A 254 -11.42 3.82 3.42
C ALA A 254 -11.99 2.92 2.31
N GLU A 255 -12.41 3.52 1.20
CA GLU A 255 -12.95 2.83 0.04
C GLU A 255 -11.91 1.95 -0.65
N ALA A 256 -10.64 2.37 -0.67
CA ALA A 256 -9.55 1.55 -1.20
C ALA A 256 -9.35 0.24 -0.41
N VAL A 257 -9.56 0.26 0.90
CA VAL A 257 -9.54 -0.96 1.74
C VAL A 257 -10.80 -1.79 1.52
N LEU A 258 -11.98 -1.16 1.55
CA LEU A 258 -13.26 -1.84 1.36
C LEU A 258 -13.36 -2.56 0.01
N ARG A 259 -12.86 -1.95 -1.08
CA ARG A 259 -12.87 -2.57 -2.42
C ARG A 259 -11.93 -3.77 -2.56
N ARG A 260 -11.07 -4.03 -1.59
CA ARG A 260 -10.29 -5.28 -1.47
C ARG A 260 -11.06 -6.40 -0.76
N GLY A 261 -12.35 -6.20 -0.47
CA GLY A 261 -13.16 -7.17 0.26
C GLY A 261 -13.05 -7.07 1.78
N LEU A 262 -12.50 -5.97 2.31
CA LEU A 262 -12.12 -5.83 3.71
C LEU A 262 -13.01 -4.80 4.41
N PRO A 263 -14.03 -5.21 5.18
CA PRO A 263 -14.87 -4.29 5.93
C PRO A 263 -14.09 -3.65 7.09
N LEU A 264 -14.53 -2.45 7.50
CA LEU A 264 -13.85 -1.65 8.52
C LEU A 264 -14.71 -1.56 9.77
N ALA A 265 -14.20 -1.98 10.92
CA ALA A 265 -14.82 -1.69 12.20
C ALA A 265 -14.40 -0.27 12.62
N VAL A 266 -15.30 0.70 12.51
CA VAL A 266 -15.00 2.13 12.68
C VAL A 266 -15.61 2.67 13.96
N SER A 267 -14.93 3.63 14.59
CA SER A 267 -15.41 4.28 15.81
C SER A 267 -15.95 5.67 15.53
N LEU A 268 -17.13 5.94 16.09
CA LEU A 268 -17.89 7.17 15.91
C LEU A 268 -18.06 7.89 17.26
N THR A 269 -18.10 9.22 17.20
CA THR A 269 -18.54 10.11 18.28
C THR A 269 -19.50 11.14 17.70
N PHE A 270 -20.67 11.29 18.30
CA PHE A 270 -21.66 12.25 17.83
C PHE A 270 -22.62 12.59 18.97
N GLY A 271 -23.12 13.83 18.97
CA GLY A 271 -24.17 14.30 19.87
C GLY A 271 -25.58 13.88 19.42
N PRO A 272 -26.62 14.22 20.20
CA PRO A 272 -28.01 14.00 19.82
C PRO A 272 -28.34 14.59 18.44
N GLY A 273 -28.98 13.80 17.57
CA GLY A 273 -29.42 14.24 16.24
C GLY A 273 -28.32 14.42 15.18
N GLU A 274 -27.03 14.40 15.54
CA GLU A 274 -25.93 14.64 14.60
C GLU A 274 -25.73 13.52 13.56
N LEU A 275 -26.14 12.30 13.88
CA LEU A 275 -26.12 11.14 12.99
C LEU A 275 -27.52 10.56 12.85
N ARG A 276 -28.25 10.98 11.81
CA ARG A 276 -29.64 10.58 11.60
C ARG A 276 -29.74 9.09 11.29
N GLY A 277 -30.79 8.47 11.79
CA GLY A 277 -31.01 7.02 11.67
C GLY A 277 -30.23 6.16 12.65
N SER A 278 -29.33 6.72 13.48
CA SER A 278 -28.67 5.96 14.56
C SER A 278 -29.68 5.50 15.62
N PRO A 279 -29.50 4.30 16.21
CA PRO A 279 -30.27 3.86 17.39
C PRO A 279 -29.87 4.62 18.66
N LEU A 280 -28.70 5.25 18.70
CA LEU A 280 -28.20 6.00 19.86
C LEU A 280 -28.71 7.44 19.86
N LYS A 281 -29.98 7.64 20.23
CA LYS A 281 -30.66 8.95 20.16
C LYS A 281 -30.02 10.04 21.01
N LYS A 282 -29.42 9.68 22.15
CA LYS A 282 -28.71 10.61 23.05
C LYS A 282 -27.27 10.92 22.61
N GLY A 283 -26.82 10.40 21.46
CA GLY A 283 -25.42 10.47 21.05
C GLY A 283 -24.52 9.48 21.80
N THR A 284 -23.21 9.59 21.57
CA THR A 284 -22.19 8.72 22.15
C THR A 284 -20.81 9.37 22.14
N ARG A 285 -20.02 9.11 23.20
CA ARG A 285 -18.60 9.44 23.27
C ARG A 285 -17.70 8.40 22.60
N GLY A 286 -18.25 7.25 22.23
CA GLY A 286 -17.53 6.19 21.52
C GLY A 286 -18.48 5.05 21.18
N HIS A 287 -18.64 4.77 19.90
CA HIS A 287 -19.50 3.69 19.42
C HIS A 287 -18.92 3.08 18.15
N PHE A 288 -18.94 1.77 18.05
CA PHE A 288 -18.44 1.08 16.86
C PHE A 288 -19.55 0.61 15.95
N VAL A 289 -19.30 0.72 14.65
CA VAL A 289 -20.11 0.11 13.60
C VAL A 289 -19.20 -0.59 12.60
N LEU A 290 -19.71 -1.56 11.87
CA LEU A 290 -18.99 -2.14 10.74
C LEU A 290 -19.35 -1.41 9.46
N LEU A 291 -18.46 -0.58 8.93
CA LEU A 291 -18.57 0.00 7.59
C LEU A 291 -18.28 -1.09 6.55
N LYS A 292 -19.24 -1.33 5.65
CA LYS A 292 -19.19 -2.42 4.66
C LYS A 292 -19.36 -1.96 3.22
N GLY A 293 -19.41 -0.65 2.97
CA GLY A 293 -19.48 -0.09 1.62
C GLY A 293 -20.19 1.26 1.56
N PHE A 294 -20.62 1.62 0.36
CA PHE A 294 -21.30 2.87 0.08
C PHE A 294 -22.48 2.67 -0.88
N ASP A 295 -23.57 3.40 -0.67
CA ASP A 295 -24.70 3.38 -1.62
C ASP A 295 -24.35 4.13 -2.93
N ALA A 296 -25.28 4.16 -3.90
CA ALA A 296 -25.07 4.86 -5.17
C ALA A 296 -24.76 6.36 -5.03
N ARG A 297 -25.29 7.00 -3.97
CA ARG A 297 -25.04 8.41 -3.63
C ARG A 297 -23.73 8.59 -2.85
N GLY A 298 -23.08 7.50 -2.44
CA GLY A 298 -21.86 7.49 -1.64
C GLY A 298 -22.09 7.47 -0.13
N ASN A 299 -23.32 7.36 0.36
CA ASN A 299 -23.58 7.30 1.79
C ASN A 299 -23.01 6.03 2.40
N ALA A 300 -22.54 6.11 3.64
CA ALA A 300 -21.88 5.01 4.34
C ALA A 300 -22.90 3.91 4.67
N VAL A 301 -22.65 2.68 4.22
CA VAL A 301 -23.47 1.51 4.54
C VAL A 301 -22.79 0.74 5.67
N CYS A 302 -23.48 0.58 6.80
CA CYS A 302 -22.92 -0.02 8.01
C CYS A 302 -23.82 -1.11 8.61
N ASN A 303 -23.23 -2.09 9.29
CA ASN A 303 -23.93 -2.91 10.28
C ASN A 303 -23.79 -2.25 11.66
N GLU A 304 -24.92 -2.02 12.31
CA GLU A 304 -25.08 -1.32 13.57
C GLU A 304 -25.27 -2.32 14.72
N PRO A 305 -24.30 -2.48 15.65
CA PRO A 305 -24.43 -3.45 16.73
C PRO A 305 -25.39 -2.99 17.84
N ALA A 306 -25.69 -1.70 18.01
CA ALA A 306 -26.52 -1.21 19.10
C ALA A 306 -28.05 -1.30 18.83
N VAL A 307 -28.50 -2.19 17.93
CA VAL A 307 -29.92 -2.34 17.57
C VAL A 307 -30.64 -3.34 18.46
N LYS A 308 -31.66 -2.91 19.21
CA LYS A 308 -32.54 -3.82 19.96
C LYS A 308 -33.51 -4.55 19.01
N THR A 309 -34.31 -3.78 18.26
CA THR A 309 -35.35 -4.25 17.34
C THR A 309 -35.17 -3.64 15.94
N GLY A 310 -35.64 -4.33 14.90
CA GLY A 310 -35.57 -3.86 13.50
C GLY A 310 -34.25 -4.16 12.79
N ARG A 311 -34.00 -3.45 11.68
CA ARG A 311 -32.84 -3.68 10.79
C ARG A 311 -31.54 -3.17 11.42
N ALA A 312 -30.55 -4.05 11.46
CA ALA A 312 -29.20 -3.76 11.92
C ALA A 312 -28.32 -3.14 10.82
N GLU A 313 -28.56 -3.43 9.55
CA GLU A 313 -27.92 -2.70 8.47
C GLU A 313 -28.58 -1.33 8.27
N ARG A 314 -27.75 -0.28 8.13
CA ARG A 314 -28.19 1.12 8.00
C ARG A 314 -27.31 1.87 7.00
N THR A 315 -27.89 2.90 6.39
CA THR A 315 -27.16 3.84 5.53
C THR A 315 -27.15 5.22 6.18
N TYR A 316 -25.97 5.76 6.42
CA TYR A 316 -25.76 7.06 7.05
C TYR A 316 -25.34 8.09 6.00
N ARG A 317 -25.97 9.27 6.04
CA ARG A 317 -25.59 10.39 5.16
C ARG A 317 -24.09 10.67 5.31
N ARG A 318 -23.40 10.75 4.18
CA ARG A 318 -21.93 10.81 4.16
C ARG A 318 -21.37 11.95 5.02
N GLU A 319 -21.95 13.14 4.93
CA GLU A 319 -21.47 14.32 5.66
C GLU A 319 -21.64 14.19 7.17
N GLU A 320 -22.75 13.60 7.62
CA GLU A 320 -22.99 13.30 9.04
C GLU A 320 -22.00 12.26 9.53
N PHE A 321 -21.80 11.19 8.75
CA PHE A 321 -20.82 10.16 9.05
C PHE A 321 -19.39 10.70 9.09
N ALA A 322 -19.03 11.60 8.17
CA ALA A 322 -17.72 12.26 8.14
C ALA A 322 -17.46 13.09 9.41
N ARG A 323 -18.47 13.82 9.90
CA ARG A 323 -18.35 14.55 11.17
C ARG A 323 -18.22 13.57 12.34
N ALA A 324 -19.06 12.55 12.40
CA ALA A 324 -19.03 11.55 13.47
C ALA A 324 -17.71 10.76 13.52
N TRP A 325 -17.08 10.54 12.35
CA TRP A 325 -15.89 9.72 12.19
C TRP A 325 -14.59 10.52 12.04
N PHE A 326 -14.44 11.31 10.99
CA PHE A 326 -13.20 12.05 10.69
C PHE A 326 -13.01 13.26 11.59
N ARG A 327 -14.07 14.05 11.85
CA ARG A 327 -13.97 15.24 12.72
C ARG A 327 -13.79 14.82 14.18
N ASN A 328 -14.71 14.01 14.69
CA ASN A 328 -14.80 13.72 16.13
C ASN A 328 -13.93 12.53 16.59
N LYS A 329 -13.56 11.63 15.67
CA LYS A 329 -12.76 10.42 15.97
C LYS A 329 -11.49 10.27 15.12
N TYR A 330 -11.13 11.30 14.35
CA TYR A 330 -9.91 11.30 13.52
C TYR A 330 -9.84 10.10 12.54
N GLY A 331 -11.00 9.56 12.13
CA GLY A 331 -11.05 8.41 11.22
C GLY A 331 -10.65 7.07 11.86
N ALA A 332 -10.76 6.94 13.18
CA ALA A 332 -10.43 5.73 13.93
C ALA A 332 -11.14 4.47 13.42
N ALA A 333 -10.37 3.40 13.17
CA ALA A 333 -10.87 2.12 12.69
C ALA A 333 -9.91 0.97 12.99
N TYR A 334 -10.42 -0.26 12.93
CA TYR A 334 -9.59 -1.45 12.74
C TYR A 334 -9.56 -1.85 11.26
N ILE A 335 -8.37 -2.16 10.77
CA ILE A 335 -8.18 -2.93 9.54
C ILE A 335 -7.93 -4.38 9.96
N ILE A 336 -8.69 -5.31 9.38
CA ILE A 336 -8.63 -6.75 9.69
C ILE A 336 -8.57 -7.49 8.36
N VAL A 337 -7.54 -8.32 8.18
CA VAL A 337 -7.27 -9.02 6.92
C VAL A 337 -6.83 -10.46 7.18
N PRO A 338 -7.13 -11.41 6.27
CA PRO A 338 -6.60 -12.77 6.37
C PRO A 338 -5.08 -12.80 6.17
N ASP A 339 -4.60 -12.03 5.19
CA ASP A 339 -3.18 -11.93 4.85
C ASP A 339 -2.82 -10.45 4.56
N PRO A 340 -1.89 -9.84 5.34
CA PRO A 340 -1.47 -8.46 5.12
C PRO A 340 -0.67 -8.27 3.82
N SER A 341 -0.26 -9.34 3.14
CA SER A 341 0.41 -9.30 1.84
C SER A 341 -0.43 -8.63 0.74
N VAL A 342 -1.75 -8.52 0.92
CA VAL A 342 -2.62 -7.72 0.05
C VAL A 342 -2.15 -6.26 -0.02
N PHE A 343 -1.51 -5.74 1.02
CA PHE A 343 -0.95 -4.38 1.09
C PHE A 343 0.54 -4.32 0.74
N ALA A 344 1.12 -5.37 0.18
CA ALA A 344 2.53 -5.35 -0.21
C ALA A 344 2.76 -4.38 -1.39
N ALA A 345 3.67 -3.43 -1.17
CA ALA A 345 4.07 -2.43 -2.14
C ALA A 345 5.59 -2.29 -2.19
N VAL A 346 6.11 -1.87 -3.35
CA VAL A 346 7.53 -1.61 -3.54
C VAL A 346 7.94 -0.32 -2.82
N ALA A 347 8.88 -0.42 -1.89
CA ALA A 347 9.44 0.69 -1.12
C ALA A 347 10.82 1.15 -1.63
N SER A 348 11.41 0.47 -2.60
CA SER A 348 12.60 0.95 -3.30
C SER A 348 12.21 1.89 -4.45
N PRO A 349 13.03 2.90 -4.81
CA PRO A 349 12.71 3.79 -5.94
C PRO A 349 12.50 3.04 -7.25
N VAL A 350 13.35 2.04 -7.48
CA VAL A 350 13.23 1.05 -8.55
C VAL A 350 13.68 -0.29 -7.96
N ALA A 351 12.87 -1.34 -8.14
CA ALA A 351 13.19 -2.69 -7.72
C ALA A 351 13.33 -3.60 -8.95
N SER A 352 14.49 -4.21 -9.13
CA SER A 352 14.73 -5.17 -10.20
C SER A 352 13.99 -6.49 -9.94
N LEU A 353 13.40 -7.05 -10.99
CA LEU A 353 12.70 -8.33 -11.00
C LEU A 353 13.49 -9.33 -11.86
N TYR A 354 13.80 -10.48 -11.28
CA TYR A 354 14.66 -11.50 -11.90
C TYR A 354 13.90 -12.82 -12.08
N SER A 355 14.28 -13.64 -13.06
CA SER A 355 13.71 -14.99 -13.25
C SER A 355 14.08 -15.96 -12.11
N ALA A 356 15.22 -15.74 -11.45
CA ALA A 356 15.67 -16.48 -10.27
C ALA A 356 16.48 -15.57 -9.34
N PRO A 357 16.65 -15.91 -8.04
CA PRO A 357 17.52 -15.17 -7.12
C PRO A 357 18.90 -14.86 -7.74
N ALA A 358 19.34 -13.60 -7.72
CA ALA A 358 20.51 -13.14 -8.45
C ALA A 358 21.51 -12.39 -7.53
N VAL A 359 22.46 -13.15 -6.97
CA VAL A 359 23.37 -12.67 -5.91
C VAL A 359 24.61 -11.97 -6.50
N THR A 360 25.13 -12.44 -7.64
CA THR A 360 26.29 -11.84 -8.31
C THR A 360 25.89 -10.86 -9.41
N ALA A 361 26.80 -9.96 -9.81
CA ALA A 361 26.55 -9.03 -10.91
C ALA A 361 26.28 -9.76 -12.25
N ALA A 362 27.03 -10.82 -12.53
CA ALA A 362 26.84 -11.64 -13.73
C ALA A 362 25.44 -12.32 -13.74
N GLN A 363 25.02 -12.87 -12.59
CA GLN A 363 23.67 -13.43 -12.44
C GLN A 363 22.60 -12.35 -12.66
N ARG A 364 22.77 -11.15 -12.07
CA ARG A 364 21.82 -10.04 -12.24
C ARG A 364 21.69 -9.64 -13.70
N LYS A 365 22.81 -9.55 -14.44
CA LYS A 365 22.80 -9.22 -15.87
C LYS A 365 22.07 -10.28 -16.70
N LYS A 366 22.27 -11.57 -16.39
CA LYS A 366 21.68 -12.69 -17.15
C LYS A 366 20.20 -12.94 -16.83
N ARG A 367 19.76 -12.65 -15.60
CA ARG A 367 18.44 -13.04 -15.07
C ARG A 367 17.45 -11.88 -14.96
N ILE A 368 17.83 -10.65 -15.27
CA ILE A 368 16.91 -9.51 -15.17
C ILE A 368 15.80 -9.64 -16.21
N GLU A 369 14.57 -9.49 -15.76
CA GLU A 369 13.35 -9.60 -16.58
C GLU A 369 12.66 -8.23 -16.69
N SER A 370 12.51 -7.55 -15.56
CA SER A 370 11.78 -6.30 -15.47
C SER A 370 12.23 -5.46 -14.27
N GLN A 371 11.57 -4.33 -14.08
CA GLN A 371 11.68 -3.46 -12.92
C GLN A 371 10.29 -3.06 -12.43
N LEU A 372 10.10 -2.98 -11.12
CA LEU A 372 8.95 -2.36 -10.47
C LEU A 372 9.34 -0.98 -9.94
N LEU A 373 8.40 -0.05 -9.94
CA LEU A 373 8.59 1.29 -9.40
C LEU A 373 8.10 1.40 -7.96
N MET A 374 8.59 2.39 -7.23
CA MET A 374 8.04 2.77 -5.92
C MET A 374 6.51 2.80 -5.94
N ASN A 375 5.88 2.33 -4.86
CA ASN A 375 4.43 2.18 -4.66
C ASN A 375 3.72 1.15 -5.53
N GLU A 376 4.38 0.53 -6.52
CA GLU A 376 3.72 -0.52 -7.29
C GLU A 376 3.33 -1.68 -6.38
N ALA A 377 2.08 -2.16 -6.58
CA ALA A 377 1.56 -3.30 -5.86
C ALA A 377 2.24 -4.59 -6.35
N ALA A 378 2.71 -5.39 -5.41
CA ALA A 378 3.39 -6.65 -5.70
C ALA A 378 2.88 -7.74 -4.76
N ARG A 379 2.30 -8.81 -5.30
CA ARG A 379 1.80 -9.94 -4.50
C ARG A 379 2.95 -10.89 -4.18
N PRO A 380 3.37 -11.06 -2.91
CA PRO A 380 4.33 -12.07 -2.53
C PRO A 380 3.78 -13.47 -2.79
N LEU A 381 4.61 -14.35 -3.35
CA LEU A 381 4.29 -15.75 -3.65
C LEU A 381 5.14 -16.71 -2.81
N ALA A 382 6.42 -16.37 -2.60
CA ALA A 382 7.34 -17.17 -1.79
C ALA A 382 8.51 -16.33 -1.26
N TYR A 383 9.03 -16.68 -0.09
CA TYR A 383 10.22 -16.07 0.52
C TYR A 383 11.37 -17.07 0.53
N THR A 384 12.55 -16.70 0.04
CA THR A 384 13.73 -17.59 -0.04
C THR A 384 15.03 -16.79 0.05
N GLY A 385 15.82 -17.02 1.11
CA GLY A 385 17.20 -16.52 1.19
C GLY A 385 17.38 -15.00 0.96
N GLY A 386 16.48 -14.18 1.51
CA GLY A 386 16.49 -12.72 1.30
C GLY A 386 15.86 -12.25 -0.02
N TRP A 387 15.33 -13.16 -0.83
CA TRP A 387 14.53 -12.89 -2.02
C TRP A 387 13.06 -13.18 -1.78
N THR A 388 12.20 -12.41 -2.44
CA THR A 388 10.76 -12.67 -2.49
C THR A 388 10.38 -12.89 -3.94
N ARG A 389 9.82 -14.06 -4.26
CA ARG A 389 9.11 -14.24 -5.52
C ARG A 389 7.81 -13.47 -5.41
N VAL A 390 7.56 -12.56 -6.33
CA VAL A 390 6.36 -11.74 -6.39
C VAL A 390 5.68 -11.89 -7.74
N GLU A 391 4.43 -11.49 -7.78
CA GLU A 391 3.76 -11.07 -9.00
C GLU A 391 3.57 -9.54 -8.99
N ALA A 392 4.05 -8.88 -10.04
CA ALA A 392 3.97 -7.43 -10.25
C ALA A 392 2.59 -7.06 -10.79
N LEU A 393 1.64 -6.72 -9.90
CA LEU A 393 0.21 -6.61 -10.25
C LEU A 393 -0.11 -5.53 -11.28
N GLU A 394 0.80 -4.58 -11.51
CA GLU A 394 0.68 -3.51 -12.50
C GLU A 394 1.43 -3.79 -13.82
N GLN A 395 1.90 -5.03 -14.02
CA GLN A 395 2.57 -5.46 -15.25
C GLN A 395 1.85 -6.67 -15.84
N PRO A 396 0.82 -6.46 -16.67
CA PRO A 396 0.10 -7.54 -17.33
C PRO A 396 1.04 -8.42 -18.15
N HIS A 397 0.83 -9.73 -18.11
CA HIS A 397 1.60 -10.71 -18.87
C HIS A 397 0.70 -11.86 -19.33
N LYS A 398 0.55 -12.04 -20.65
CA LYS A 398 -0.48 -12.95 -21.16
C LYS A 398 0.00 -14.39 -21.35
N SER A 399 1.29 -14.60 -21.60
CA SER A 399 1.83 -15.93 -21.89
C SER A 399 3.32 -16.01 -21.61
N GLY A 400 3.77 -17.09 -20.98
CA GLY A 400 5.19 -17.35 -20.69
C GLY A 400 5.40 -18.05 -19.35
N GLU A 401 6.63 -18.53 -19.12
CA GLU A 401 7.03 -19.22 -17.88
C GLU A 401 6.92 -18.34 -16.63
N ASN A 402 7.01 -17.01 -16.82
CA ASN A 402 6.94 -16.01 -15.76
C ASN A 402 5.53 -15.45 -15.53
N ARG A 403 4.46 -16.14 -15.98
CA ARG A 403 3.08 -15.71 -15.72
C ARG A 403 2.64 -16.12 -14.31
N GLY A 404 2.34 -15.11 -13.49
CA GLY A 404 1.77 -15.32 -12.17
C GLY A 404 0.27 -15.65 -12.19
N PRO A 405 -0.32 -16.02 -11.04
CA PRO A 405 -1.70 -16.49 -10.98
C PRO A 405 -2.75 -15.39 -11.26
N ALA A 406 -2.40 -14.10 -11.20
CA ALA A 406 -3.27 -12.99 -11.57
C ALA A 406 -3.09 -12.60 -13.05
N GLY A 407 -2.28 -13.32 -13.81
CA GLY A 407 -1.97 -12.97 -15.20
C GLY A 407 -1.02 -11.79 -15.32
N CYS A 408 -0.17 -11.57 -14.32
CA CYS A 408 0.86 -10.53 -14.33
C CYS A 408 2.27 -11.13 -14.26
N TYR A 409 3.28 -10.30 -14.53
CA TYR A 409 4.67 -10.74 -14.53
C TYR A 409 5.10 -11.20 -13.13
N ALA A 410 5.65 -12.41 -13.04
CA ALA A 410 6.18 -12.97 -11.82
C ALA A 410 7.69 -13.12 -11.88
N GLY A 411 8.36 -12.94 -10.73
CA GLY A 411 9.80 -13.07 -10.63
C GLY A 411 10.29 -12.78 -9.20
N PHE A 412 11.60 -12.79 -9.00
CA PHE A 412 12.26 -12.57 -7.72
C PHE A 412 12.76 -11.14 -7.61
N LEU A 413 12.47 -10.50 -6.48
CA LEU A 413 13.09 -9.24 -6.07
C LEU A 413 13.75 -9.39 -4.70
N ARG A 414 14.58 -8.41 -4.33
CA ARG A 414 15.15 -8.32 -2.99
C ARG A 414 14.03 -8.08 -1.97
N SER A 415 13.95 -8.91 -0.93
CA SER A 415 12.84 -8.82 0.04
C SER A 415 12.80 -7.46 0.74
N ASP A 416 13.97 -6.85 0.97
CA ASP A 416 14.09 -5.50 1.54
C ASP A 416 13.45 -4.39 0.70
N ALA A 417 13.12 -4.64 -0.58
CA ALA A 417 12.43 -3.72 -1.46
C ALA A 417 10.89 -3.72 -1.27
N LEU A 418 10.32 -4.65 -0.52
CA LEU A 418 8.87 -4.72 -0.24
C LEU A 418 8.55 -4.28 1.18
N ARG A 419 7.43 -3.57 1.33
CA ARG A 419 6.82 -3.24 2.62
C ARG A 419 5.31 -3.46 2.58
N ALA A 420 4.70 -3.85 3.69
CA ALA A 420 3.25 -3.72 3.84
C ALA A 420 2.87 -2.26 4.06
N ASP A 421 2.04 -1.69 3.20
CA ASP A 421 1.56 -0.31 3.33
C ASP A 421 0.17 -0.15 2.70
N PRO A 422 -0.89 0.12 3.50
CA PRO A 422 -2.21 0.43 2.96
C PRO A 422 -2.20 1.84 2.36
N LEU A 423 -1.59 1.98 1.18
CA LEU A 423 -1.48 3.24 0.46
C LEU A 423 -2.88 3.74 0.03
N PRO A 424 -3.14 5.06 0.11
CA PRO A 424 -4.33 5.65 -0.49
C PRO A 424 -4.34 5.44 -2.01
N PRO A 425 -5.52 5.56 -2.66
CA PRO A 425 -5.58 5.52 -4.11
C PRO A 425 -4.70 6.62 -4.70
N HIS A 426 -3.90 6.27 -5.70
CA HIS A 426 -3.01 7.22 -6.34
C HIS A 426 -3.80 8.32 -7.04
N ASN A 427 -3.34 9.57 -6.90
CA ASN A 427 -3.93 10.74 -7.56
C ASN A 427 -2.91 11.59 -8.32
N TYR A 428 -1.63 11.18 -8.31
CA TYR A 428 -0.57 11.74 -9.14
C TYR A 428 0.34 10.65 -9.71
N CYS A 429 0.98 10.97 -10.83
CA CYS A 429 2.02 10.17 -11.49
C CYS A 429 3.21 11.06 -11.86
N VAL A 430 4.43 10.58 -11.71
CA VAL A 430 5.63 11.27 -12.23
C VAL A 430 5.61 11.25 -13.76
N ARG A 431 5.71 12.43 -14.39
CA ARG A 431 5.77 12.61 -15.85
C ARG A 431 7.16 12.94 -16.39
N SER A 432 7.99 13.58 -15.58
CA SER A 432 9.39 13.84 -15.92
C SER A 432 10.13 12.51 -15.89
N LYS A 433 11.21 12.36 -16.67
CA LYS A 433 12.07 11.17 -16.67
C LYS A 433 12.38 10.72 -15.24
N SER A 434 12.68 11.67 -14.36
CA SER A 434 12.71 11.45 -12.92
C SER A 434 12.25 12.69 -12.15
N ALA A 435 11.79 12.49 -10.92
CA ALA A 435 11.49 13.54 -9.97
C ALA A 435 12.29 13.35 -8.67
N ALA A 436 12.82 14.44 -8.12
CA ALA A 436 13.43 14.43 -6.79
C ALA A 436 12.32 14.54 -5.73
N ALA A 437 12.34 13.62 -4.77
CA ALA A 437 11.41 13.56 -3.65
C ALA A 437 12.20 13.74 -2.34
N ALA A 438 12.03 14.87 -1.67
CA ALA A 438 12.70 15.13 -0.40
C ALA A 438 11.91 14.50 0.75
N SER A 439 12.49 13.50 1.41
CA SER A 439 11.92 12.78 2.56
C SER A 439 12.79 13.00 3.79
N ALA A 440 12.27 12.72 4.98
CA ALA A 440 13.02 12.87 6.23
C ALA A 440 14.27 11.96 6.32
N GLY A 441 14.35 10.92 5.48
CA GLY A 441 15.52 10.06 5.30
C GLY A 441 16.46 10.44 4.14
N GLY A 442 16.26 11.62 3.52
CA GLY A 442 17.06 12.10 2.39
C GLY A 442 16.28 12.23 1.07
N LYS A 443 17.01 12.55 0.00
CA LYS A 443 16.45 12.71 -1.34
C LYS A 443 16.28 11.35 -2.02
N ILE A 444 15.08 11.09 -2.55
CA ILE A 444 14.73 9.91 -3.31
C ILE A 444 14.53 10.32 -4.78
N LYS A 445 15.14 9.60 -5.73
CA LYS A 445 14.91 9.80 -7.16
C LYS A 445 13.80 8.87 -7.64
N LEU A 446 12.62 9.41 -7.90
CA LEU A 446 11.48 8.65 -8.43
C LEU A 446 11.53 8.64 -9.95
N SER A 447 11.24 7.49 -10.57
CA SER A 447 11.20 7.34 -12.04
C SER A 447 9.88 7.86 -12.61
N ALA A 448 9.88 8.27 -13.88
CA ALA A 448 8.67 8.40 -14.69
C ALA A 448 7.76 7.18 -14.52
N GLY A 449 6.45 7.40 -14.43
CA GLY A 449 5.47 6.33 -14.20
C GLY A 449 5.27 5.94 -12.74
N THR A 450 6.02 6.51 -11.79
CA THR A 450 5.78 6.31 -10.35
C THR A 450 4.46 6.97 -9.96
N ARG A 451 3.51 6.19 -9.41
CA ARG A 451 2.18 6.66 -8.99
C ARG A 451 2.11 6.79 -7.47
N PHE A 452 1.44 7.81 -6.98
CA PHE A 452 1.31 8.05 -5.54
C PHE A 452 0.08 8.88 -5.23
N TYR A 453 -0.32 8.84 -3.96
CA TYR A 453 -1.22 9.84 -3.41
C TYR A 453 -0.42 11.06 -2.98
N ALA A 454 -0.94 12.25 -3.26
CA ALA A 454 -0.36 13.51 -2.84
C ALA A 454 -1.43 14.59 -2.63
N ALA A 455 -1.09 15.55 -1.79
CA ALA A 455 -1.84 16.79 -1.63
C ALA A 455 -0.94 18.02 -1.83
N PRO A 456 -1.49 19.17 -2.25
CA PRO A 456 -0.71 20.41 -2.36
C PRO A 456 -0.10 20.83 -1.02
N ALA A 457 1.19 21.15 -1.03
CA ALA A 457 1.96 21.60 0.14
C ALA A 457 2.35 23.10 0.08
N GLY A 458 1.81 23.84 -0.89
CA GLY A 458 2.21 25.22 -1.19
C GLY A 458 3.49 25.30 -2.03
N ARG A 459 3.82 26.51 -2.54
CA ARG A 459 5.05 26.81 -3.31
C ARG A 459 5.35 25.84 -4.47
N GLY A 460 4.31 25.36 -5.16
CA GLY A 460 4.47 24.42 -6.27
C GLY A 460 4.91 23.00 -5.86
N LEU A 461 4.79 22.64 -4.58
CA LEU A 461 5.14 21.32 -4.06
C LEU A 461 3.89 20.46 -3.77
N LEU A 462 4.08 19.15 -3.88
CA LEU A 462 3.17 18.10 -3.48
C LEU A 462 3.77 17.38 -2.26
N ARG A 463 2.96 17.15 -1.23
CA ARG A 463 3.27 16.21 -0.15
C ARG A 463 2.76 14.83 -0.54
N ALA A 464 3.67 13.97 -0.97
CA ALA A 464 3.41 12.65 -1.50
C ALA A 464 3.58 11.55 -0.46
N TRP A 465 2.74 10.54 -0.56
CA TRP A 465 2.77 9.34 0.26
C TRP A 465 3.50 8.23 -0.50
N LEU A 466 4.59 7.75 0.09
CA LEU A 466 5.44 6.71 -0.47
C LEU A 466 5.44 5.48 0.46
N ALA A 467 5.54 4.30 -0.14
CA ALA A 467 5.55 3.02 0.54
C ALA A 467 6.62 2.96 1.64
N GLY A 468 6.33 2.17 2.68
CA GLY A 468 7.14 2.11 3.90
C GLY A 468 6.87 3.27 4.86
N GLY A 469 5.66 3.86 4.80
CA GLY A 469 5.24 4.91 5.73
C GLY A 469 5.95 6.25 5.55
N ARG A 470 6.49 6.56 4.37
CA ARG A 470 7.27 7.80 4.12
C ARG A 470 6.37 8.90 3.54
N LEU A 471 6.60 10.14 3.99
CA LEU A 471 6.15 11.34 3.27
C LEU A 471 7.34 11.97 2.54
N ALA A 472 7.07 12.55 1.37
CA ALA A 472 8.08 13.28 0.61
C ALA A 472 7.50 14.52 -0.07
N LEU A 473 8.31 15.58 -0.21
CA LEU A 473 7.98 16.75 -1.01
C LEU A 473 8.49 16.57 -2.43
N ILE A 474 7.60 16.72 -3.41
CA ILE A 474 7.88 16.56 -4.85
C ILE A 474 7.42 17.83 -5.58
N LYS A 475 8.20 18.30 -6.57
CA LYS A 475 7.77 19.42 -7.41
C LYS A 475 6.54 19.03 -8.23
N ARG A 476 5.47 19.81 -8.13
CA ARG A 476 4.21 19.57 -8.85
C ARG A 476 4.41 19.59 -10.37
N SER A 477 5.36 20.38 -10.88
CA SER A 477 5.70 20.45 -12.30
C SER A 477 6.24 19.13 -12.87
N ASP A 478 6.78 18.25 -12.03
CA ASP A 478 7.29 16.93 -12.43
C ASP A 478 6.20 15.85 -12.46
N CYS A 479 4.96 16.21 -12.11
CA CYS A 479 3.87 15.26 -11.94
C CYS A 479 2.64 15.63 -12.80
N LEU A 480 1.82 14.62 -13.08
CA LEU A 480 0.49 14.76 -13.65
C LEU A 480 -0.55 14.23 -12.67
N PRO A 481 -1.77 14.80 -12.63
CA PRO A 481 -2.90 14.14 -11.98
C PRO A 481 -3.10 12.71 -12.51
N PHE A 482 -3.55 11.81 -11.65
CA PHE A 482 -3.86 10.42 -11.97
C PHE A 482 -5.27 10.07 -11.47
N PRO A 483 -6.14 9.43 -12.28
CA PRO A 483 -5.98 9.26 -13.73
C PRO A 483 -5.79 10.63 -14.43
N PRO A 484 -5.03 10.69 -15.53
CA PRO A 484 -4.87 11.93 -16.27
C PRO A 484 -6.23 12.38 -16.82
N PRO A 485 -6.49 13.70 -16.91
CA PRO A 485 -7.70 14.19 -17.55
C PRO A 485 -7.73 13.76 -19.01
N ASP A 486 -8.92 13.55 -19.57
CA ASP A 486 -9.07 13.33 -21.01
C ASP A 486 -8.62 14.60 -21.77
N ARG A 487 -7.74 14.40 -22.76
CA ARG A 487 -7.20 15.46 -23.61
C ARG A 487 -7.42 15.17 -25.09
N GLY A 488 -8.15 14.10 -25.41
CA GLY A 488 -8.29 13.55 -26.76
C GLY A 488 -7.05 12.78 -27.24
N GLU A 489 -7.28 11.83 -28.15
CA GLU A 489 -6.27 10.87 -28.64
C GLU A 489 -5.00 11.55 -29.18
N ARG A 490 -5.15 12.62 -29.98
CA ARG A 490 -4.03 13.33 -30.60
C ARG A 490 -3.10 13.97 -29.56
N ALA A 491 -3.64 14.59 -28.51
CA ALA A 491 -2.84 15.23 -27.48
C ALA A 491 -2.16 14.20 -26.57
N LEU A 492 -2.84 13.08 -26.29
CA LEU A 492 -2.28 11.96 -25.55
C LEU A 492 -1.06 11.37 -26.26
N ARG A 493 -1.20 11.04 -27.56
CA ARG A 493 -0.10 10.53 -28.41
C ARG A 493 1.13 11.43 -28.42
N ARG A 494 0.93 12.75 -28.60
CA ARG A 494 2.03 13.73 -28.52
C ARG A 494 2.71 13.73 -27.15
N SER A 495 1.93 13.60 -26.07
CA SER A 495 2.46 13.60 -24.71
C SER A 495 3.30 12.33 -24.44
N ILE A 496 2.82 11.17 -24.90
CA ILE A 496 3.54 9.89 -24.80
C ILE A 496 4.86 9.95 -25.56
N LEU A 497 4.85 10.44 -26.80
CA LEU A 497 6.10 10.63 -27.57
C LEU A 497 7.05 11.62 -26.87
N ALA A 498 6.53 12.72 -26.32
CA ALA A 498 7.34 13.66 -25.56
C ALA A 498 7.96 13.01 -24.31
N ALA A 499 7.21 12.14 -23.62
CA ALA A 499 7.72 11.36 -22.50
C ALA A 499 8.84 10.40 -22.94
N ALA A 500 8.66 9.68 -24.05
CA ALA A 500 9.69 8.79 -24.60
C ALA A 500 10.95 9.57 -25.02
N ARG A 501 10.81 10.76 -25.62
CA ARG A 501 11.95 11.61 -26.03
C ARG A 501 12.80 12.12 -24.87
N GLN A 502 12.27 12.17 -23.64
CA GLN A 502 13.08 12.50 -22.46
C GLN A 502 14.21 11.49 -22.20
N PHE A 503 14.14 10.30 -22.80
CA PHE A 503 15.15 9.25 -22.67
C PHE A 503 16.18 9.25 -23.81
N LEU A 504 16.08 10.13 -24.82
CA LEU A 504 17.06 10.19 -25.91
C LEU A 504 18.50 10.29 -25.37
N GLY A 505 19.38 9.42 -25.87
CA GLY A 505 20.78 9.29 -25.42
C GLY A 505 20.99 8.40 -24.18
N ASP A 506 19.94 7.95 -23.50
CA ASP A 506 20.08 7.00 -22.40
C ASP A 506 20.60 5.66 -22.87
N LYS A 507 21.40 5.00 -22.04
CA LYS A 507 21.88 3.66 -22.33
C LYS A 507 20.75 2.64 -22.30
N TYR A 508 20.78 1.74 -23.28
CA TYR A 508 19.91 0.57 -23.32
C TYR A 508 20.17 -0.31 -22.11
N PHE A 509 19.12 -0.69 -21.39
CA PHE A 509 19.20 -1.60 -20.25
C PHE A 509 18.17 -2.70 -20.40
N TRP A 510 18.62 -3.93 -20.69
CA TRP A 510 17.74 -5.10 -20.73
C TRP A 510 16.98 -5.26 -19.41
N GLY A 511 15.66 -5.46 -19.48
CA GLY A 511 14.80 -5.49 -18.30
C GLY A 511 14.39 -4.10 -17.80
N GLY A 512 14.87 -3.03 -18.43
CA GLY A 512 14.74 -1.65 -17.97
C GLY A 512 13.37 -1.05 -18.22
N ARG A 513 12.78 -0.47 -17.17
CA ARG A 513 11.51 0.26 -17.22
C ARG A 513 11.52 1.45 -16.28
N SER A 514 12.65 2.17 -16.23
CA SER A 514 12.83 3.29 -15.31
C SER A 514 13.79 4.35 -15.84
N CYS A 515 13.93 5.43 -15.07
CA CYS A 515 14.86 6.52 -15.31
C CYS A 515 16.36 6.14 -15.32
N HIS A 516 16.69 4.86 -15.10
CA HIS A 516 18.05 4.32 -15.16
C HIS A 516 18.42 3.72 -16.53
N GLY A 517 17.49 3.74 -17.48
CA GLY A 517 17.66 3.16 -18.81
C GLY A 517 16.53 2.19 -19.11
N PRO A 518 15.82 2.35 -20.24
CA PRO A 518 14.82 1.40 -20.69
C PRO A 518 15.38 0.36 -21.68
N ASP A 519 14.71 -0.79 -21.80
CA ASP A 519 14.75 -1.59 -23.02
C ASP A 519 13.66 -1.16 -24.02
N CYS A 520 13.55 -1.83 -25.16
CA CYS A 520 12.64 -1.44 -26.24
C CYS A 520 11.18 -1.34 -25.77
N SER A 521 10.66 -2.40 -25.15
CA SER A 521 9.29 -2.48 -24.63
C SER A 521 9.12 -1.68 -23.34
N GLY A 522 10.18 -1.52 -22.55
CA GLY A 522 10.22 -0.68 -21.36
C GLY A 522 10.12 0.82 -21.66
N LEU A 523 10.70 1.29 -22.77
CA LEU A 523 10.56 2.68 -23.23
C LEU A 523 9.10 2.98 -23.60
N VAL A 524 8.48 2.07 -24.36
CA VAL A 524 7.06 2.16 -24.71
C VAL A 524 6.20 2.13 -23.45
N GLY A 525 6.46 1.17 -22.55
CA GLY A 525 5.72 1.00 -21.31
C GLY A 525 5.82 2.20 -20.37
N VAL A 526 7.01 2.74 -20.11
CA VAL A 526 7.19 3.88 -19.18
C VAL A 526 6.56 5.16 -19.72
N ALA A 527 6.69 5.42 -21.02
CA ALA A 527 6.09 6.58 -21.67
C ALA A 527 4.55 6.51 -21.63
N CYS A 528 3.96 5.36 -21.91
CA CYS A 528 2.52 5.15 -21.82
C CYS A 528 2.01 5.24 -20.37
N ARG A 529 2.71 4.60 -19.43
CA ARG A 529 2.35 4.56 -18.01
C ARG A 529 2.32 5.94 -17.36
N ALA A 530 3.27 6.80 -17.69
CA ALA A 530 3.32 8.19 -17.22
C ALA A 530 2.08 9.01 -17.63
N HIS A 531 1.36 8.55 -18.65
CA HIS A 531 0.13 9.13 -19.18
C HIS A 531 -1.09 8.21 -18.98
N GLY A 532 -1.06 7.33 -17.98
CA GLY A 532 -2.21 6.56 -17.53
C GLY A 532 -2.52 5.29 -18.31
N LEU A 533 -1.68 4.90 -19.28
CA LEU A 533 -1.87 3.68 -20.07
C LEU A 533 -0.91 2.58 -19.59
N ASP A 534 -1.44 1.52 -18.99
CA ASP A 534 -0.66 0.35 -18.60
C ASP A 534 -0.66 -0.68 -19.74
N LEU A 535 0.49 -0.81 -20.38
CA LEU A 535 0.74 -1.82 -21.41
C LEU A 535 1.39 -3.06 -20.80
N PRO A 536 1.24 -4.25 -21.42
CA PRO A 536 2.04 -5.41 -21.05
C PRO A 536 3.54 -5.12 -21.11
N ARG A 537 4.29 -5.86 -20.30
CA ARG A 537 5.73 -5.64 -20.14
C ARG A 537 6.53 -5.94 -21.41
N ASN A 538 6.19 -6.99 -22.15
CA ASN A 538 6.98 -7.50 -23.27
C ASN A 538 6.45 -7.04 -24.63
N ALA A 539 7.35 -6.90 -25.61
CA ALA A 539 7.02 -6.45 -26.96
C ALA A 539 6.03 -7.38 -27.68
N ASP A 540 6.11 -8.69 -27.46
CA ASP A 540 5.22 -9.68 -28.07
C ASP A 540 3.78 -9.59 -27.52
N ASP A 541 3.63 -9.36 -26.21
CA ASP A 541 2.33 -9.09 -25.59
C ASP A 541 1.74 -7.75 -26.04
N GLN A 542 2.58 -6.72 -26.20
CA GLN A 542 2.17 -5.42 -26.75
C GLN A 542 1.67 -5.57 -28.19
N TRP A 543 2.40 -6.31 -29.02
CA TRP A 543 2.00 -6.60 -30.40
C TRP A 543 0.65 -7.33 -30.48
N ARG A 544 0.44 -8.35 -29.63
CA ARG A 544 -0.83 -9.11 -29.56
C ARG A 544 -2.04 -8.25 -29.17
N LEU A 545 -1.83 -7.10 -28.53
CA LEU A 545 -2.89 -6.17 -28.13
C LEU A 545 -3.11 -5.02 -29.12
N ALA A 546 -2.12 -4.74 -29.96
CA ALA A 546 -2.12 -3.57 -30.81
C ALA A 546 -2.96 -3.83 -32.09
N PRO A 547 -3.92 -2.95 -32.44
CA PRO A 547 -4.69 -3.09 -33.67
C PRO A 547 -3.78 -2.94 -34.89
N PRO A 548 -3.81 -3.86 -35.87
CA PRO A 548 -2.95 -3.75 -37.05
C PRO A 548 -3.33 -2.54 -37.91
N LEU A 549 -2.32 -1.82 -38.40
CA LEU A 549 -2.47 -0.67 -39.29
C LEU A 549 -1.74 -0.91 -40.61
N ARG A 550 -2.06 -0.11 -41.62
CA ARG A 550 -1.21 0.03 -42.81
C ARG A 550 -0.14 1.08 -42.57
N TRP A 551 0.98 1.00 -43.26
CA TRP A 551 2.05 2.00 -43.19
C TRP A 551 1.53 3.43 -43.36
N ARG A 552 0.69 3.68 -44.37
CA ARG A 552 0.09 5.00 -44.63
C ARG A 552 -0.83 5.51 -43.51
N ASP A 553 -1.37 4.62 -42.69
CA ASP A 553 -2.36 4.94 -41.65
C ASP A 553 -1.66 5.24 -40.30
N LEU A 554 -0.33 5.06 -40.21
CA LEU A 554 0.45 5.32 -39.00
C LEU A 554 0.43 6.79 -38.62
N LYS A 555 0.12 7.06 -37.35
CA LYS A 555 0.16 8.36 -36.72
C LYS A 555 1.29 8.40 -35.69
N PRO A 556 1.90 9.56 -35.42
CA PRO A 556 2.86 9.70 -34.34
C PRO A 556 2.33 9.12 -33.02
N GLY A 557 3.12 8.25 -32.40
CA GLY A 557 2.77 7.51 -31.18
C GLY A 557 2.29 6.08 -31.41
N ASP A 558 1.99 5.70 -32.66
CA ASP A 558 1.76 4.29 -33.02
C ASP A 558 3.04 3.45 -32.89
N LEU A 559 2.89 2.14 -32.96
CA LEU A 559 3.95 1.18 -32.71
C LEU A 559 4.36 0.46 -33.98
N VAL A 560 5.66 0.22 -34.10
CA VAL A 560 6.25 -0.65 -35.10
C VAL A 560 6.90 -1.82 -34.36
N PHE A 561 6.69 -3.04 -34.84
CA PHE A 561 7.28 -4.25 -34.24
C PHE A 561 8.14 -4.97 -35.28
N SER A 562 9.22 -5.60 -34.85
CA SER A 562 9.96 -6.54 -35.68
C SER A 562 10.01 -7.93 -35.07
N SER A 563 10.05 -8.94 -35.93
CA SER A 563 10.31 -10.32 -35.55
C SER A 563 11.81 -10.64 -35.59
N LYS A 564 12.19 -11.75 -34.96
CA LYS A 564 13.45 -12.42 -35.27
C LYS A 564 13.50 -12.80 -36.77
N PRO A 565 14.70 -12.82 -37.39
CA PRO A 565 14.84 -13.22 -38.79
C PRO A 565 14.25 -14.62 -39.06
N GLY A 566 13.48 -14.75 -40.14
CA GLY A 566 12.84 -16.01 -40.54
C GLY A 566 11.72 -16.53 -39.61
N LYS A 567 11.40 -15.81 -38.52
CA LYS A 567 10.46 -16.27 -37.47
C LYS A 567 9.35 -15.24 -37.24
N PRO A 568 8.36 -15.11 -38.16
CA PRO A 568 7.41 -13.99 -38.19
C PRO A 568 6.56 -13.84 -36.92
N ARG A 569 6.40 -14.89 -36.12
CA ARG A 569 5.60 -14.87 -34.87
C ARG A 569 6.43 -14.62 -33.60
N GLU A 570 7.77 -14.62 -33.69
CA GLU A 570 8.66 -14.33 -32.57
C GLU A 570 9.07 -12.86 -32.60
N ILE A 571 8.27 -11.97 -32.01
CA ILE A 571 8.58 -10.54 -31.89
C ILE A 571 9.81 -10.34 -30.99
N ASP A 572 10.80 -9.59 -31.48
CA ASP A 572 12.06 -9.31 -30.77
C ASP A 572 12.25 -7.84 -30.42
N HIS A 573 11.48 -6.93 -31.03
CA HIS A 573 11.67 -5.50 -30.86
C HIS A 573 10.40 -4.70 -31.09
N VAL A 574 10.31 -3.55 -30.41
CA VAL A 574 9.23 -2.56 -30.56
C VAL A 574 9.81 -1.15 -30.60
N MET A 575 9.22 -0.30 -31.44
CA MET A 575 9.58 1.10 -31.65
C MET A 575 8.33 1.96 -31.66
N PHE A 576 8.45 3.23 -31.26
CA PHE A 576 7.44 4.23 -31.59
C PHE A 576 7.65 4.72 -33.02
N TYR A 577 6.57 4.86 -33.78
CA TYR A 577 6.55 5.73 -34.96
C TYR A 577 6.45 7.18 -34.49
N SER A 578 7.46 7.99 -34.79
CA SER A 578 7.52 9.38 -34.31
C SER A 578 7.09 10.42 -35.35
N GLY A 579 6.68 9.97 -36.55
CA GLY A 579 6.25 10.80 -37.68
C GLY A 579 7.33 11.00 -38.74
N GLY A 580 6.94 11.39 -39.96
CA GLY A 580 7.86 11.70 -41.05
C GLY A 580 8.79 10.53 -41.43
N GLY A 581 8.31 9.28 -41.34
CA GLY A 581 9.14 8.11 -41.61
C GLY A 581 10.21 7.82 -40.56
N ARG A 582 10.09 8.35 -39.33
CA ARG A 582 11.08 8.15 -38.24
C ARG A 582 10.56 7.22 -37.13
N LEU A 583 11.52 6.59 -36.45
CA LEU A 583 11.30 5.65 -35.36
C LEU A 583 12.06 6.13 -34.12
N LEU A 584 11.41 6.09 -32.96
CA LEU A 584 12.01 6.30 -31.64
C LEU A 584 12.11 4.96 -30.91
N GLU A 585 13.31 4.57 -30.51
CA GLU A 585 13.59 3.24 -29.95
C GLU A 585 14.67 3.27 -28.88
N ALA A 586 14.60 2.31 -27.95
CA ALA A 586 15.73 1.89 -27.13
C ALA A 586 16.26 0.58 -27.71
N THR A 587 17.51 0.52 -28.17
CA THR A 587 18.03 -0.65 -28.89
C THR A 587 19.40 -1.11 -28.40
N GLY A 588 19.57 -2.43 -28.35
CA GLY A 588 20.87 -3.04 -28.11
C GLY A 588 21.86 -2.87 -29.26
N GLU A 589 21.39 -2.50 -30.48
CA GLU A 589 22.24 -2.32 -31.66
C GLU A 589 23.24 -1.16 -31.50
N SER A 590 22.78 0.01 -31.05
CA SER A 590 23.64 1.16 -30.70
C SER A 590 23.90 1.29 -29.20
N GLY A 591 23.21 0.50 -28.38
CA GLY A 591 23.32 0.54 -26.93
C GLY A 591 22.68 1.76 -26.28
N ASP A 592 21.78 2.46 -26.98
CA ASP A 592 21.14 3.68 -26.52
C ASP A 592 19.69 3.87 -27.02
N VAL A 593 19.05 4.91 -26.50
CA VAL A 593 17.78 5.44 -26.99
C VAL A 593 18.04 6.46 -28.08
N ARG A 594 17.45 6.25 -29.27
CA ARG A 594 17.69 7.08 -30.46
C ARG A 594 16.42 7.31 -31.27
N GLU A 595 16.46 8.34 -32.11
CA GLU A 595 15.43 8.60 -33.12
C GLU A 595 16.05 8.51 -34.53
N ILE A 596 15.63 7.53 -35.33
CA ILE A 596 16.29 7.14 -36.59
C ILE A 596 15.27 7.07 -37.75
N PRO A 597 15.64 7.42 -39.01
CA PRO A 597 14.78 7.16 -40.16
C PRO A 597 14.49 5.66 -40.33
N PHE A 598 13.27 5.31 -40.71
CA PHE A 598 12.82 3.93 -40.94
C PHE A 598 13.71 3.23 -41.96
N GLU A 599 13.96 3.90 -43.10
CA GLU A 599 14.80 3.39 -44.18
C GLU A 599 16.24 3.13 -43.71
N LYS A 600 16.80 4.00 -42.87
CA LYS A 600 18.15 3.77 -42.32
C LYS A 600 18.20 2.51 -41.44
N LYS A 601 17.13 2.23 -40.68
CA LYS A 601 17.04 1.02 -39.85
C LYS A 601 16.84 -0.24 -40.71
N PHE A 602 15.83 -0.23 -41.58
CA PHE A 602 15.37 -1.43 -42.28
C PHE A 602 15.87 -1.58 -43.73
N GLY A 603 16.52 -0.58 -44.29
CA GLY A 603 17.12 -0.57 -45.63
C GLY A 603 16.18 -0.14 -46.76
N ALA A 604 14.88 0.02 -46.51
CA ALA A 604 13.91 0.48 -47.50
C ALA A 604 12.67 1.09 -46.82
N VAL A 605 11.87 1.84 -47.60
CA VAL A 605 10.56 2.34 -47.18
C VAL A 605 9.47 1.28 -47.43
N PRO A 606 8.52 1.06 -46.50
CA PRO A 606 7.44 0.10 -46.71
C PRO A 606 6.46 0.55 -47.81
N PRO A 607 5.84 -0.39 -48.54
CA PRO A 607 4.72 -0.06 -49.42
C PRO A 607 3.58 0.60 -48.63
N ARG A 608 2.91 1.61 -49.22
CA ARG A 608 1.91 2.43 -48.52
C ARG A 608 0.77 1.61 -47.89
N ASP A 609 0.28 0.60 -48.58
CA ASP A 609 -0.85 -0.23 -48.12
C ASP A 609 -0.43 -1.49 -47.36
N ALA A 610 0.88 -1.69 -47.11
CA ALA A 610 1.37 -2.84 -46.37
C ALA A 610 0.95 -2.78 -44.89
N LYS A 611 0.33 -3.87 -44.39
CA LYS A 611 0.10 -4.10 -42.95
C LYS A 611 1.31 -4.71 -42.24
N LYS A 612 2.15 -5.39 -43.02
CA LYS A 612 3.47 -5.91 -42.64
C LYS A 612 4.37 -5.96 -43.87
N THR A 613 5.67 -5.95 -43.66
CA THR A 613 6.67 -6.11 -44.74
C THR A 613 7.83 -6.99 -44.26
N ILE A 614 8.58 -7.58 -45.18
CA ILE A 614 9.80 -8.34 -44.86
C ILE A 614 10.99 -7.49 -45.27
N LEU A 615 11.81 -7.08 -44.30
CA LEU A 615 12.98 -6.24 -44.51
C LEU A 615 14.15 -6.81 -43.71
N LYS A 616 15.32 -6.97 -44.36
CA LYS A 616 16.52 -7.61 -43.78
C LYS A 616 16.21 -8.94 -43.07
N GLY A 617 15.36 -9.78 -43.69
CA GLY A 617 14.94 -11.08 -43.17
C GLY A 617 13.97 -11.03 -41.98
N LYS A 618 13.62 -9.85 -41.46
CA LYS A 618 12.67 -9.66 -40.36
C LYS A 618 11.29 -9.32 -40.90
N THR A 619 10.23 -9.84 -40.26
CA THR A 619 8.88 -9.35 -40.51
C THR A 619 8.64 -8.11 -39.66
N VAL A 620 8.27 -7.00 -40.29
CA VAL A 620 7.97 -5.71 -39.65
C VAL A 620 6.47 -5.48 -39.68
N TYR A 621 5.86 -5.22 -38.53
CA TYR A 621 4.43 -4.99 -38.36
C TYR A 621 4.15 -3.54 -37.96
N PHE A 622 3.04 -2.99 -38.44
CA PHE A 622 2.57 -1.65 -38.11
C PHE A 622 1.29 -1.76 -37.30
N ALA A 623 1.21 -1.09 -36.15
CA ALA A 623 0.07 -1.23 -35.28
C ALA A 623 -0.22 0.04 -34.49
N GLY A 624 -1.50 0.24 -34.18
CA GLY A 624 -1.96 1.37 -33.41
C GLY A 624 -1.57 1.25 -31.94
N LEU A 625 -1.30 2.39 -31.30
CA LEU A 625 -1.32 2.43 -29.84
C LEU A 625 -2.79 2.39 -29.37
N LYS A 626 -3.21 1.30 -28.74
CA LYS A 626 -4.54 1.22 -28.13
C LYS A 626 -4.56 2.11 -26.88
N ALA A 627 -5.15 3.30 -27.00
CA ALA A 627 -5.37 4.25 -25.92
C ALA A 627 -6.67 3.95 -25.16
#